data_AF-A0A8X6HN00-F1
#
_entry.id   AF-A0A8X6HN00-F1
#
_cell.length_a   1.000
_cell.length_b   1.000
_cell.length_c   1.000
_cell.angle_alpha   90.00
_cell.angle_beta   90.00
_cell.angle_gamma   90.00
#
_symmetry.space_group_name_H-M   'P 1'
#
loop_
_entity.id
_entity.type
_entity.pdbx_description
1 polymer ?
#
loop_
_entity_poly.entity_id
_entity_poly.type
_entity_poly.pdbx_seq_one_letter_code
_entity_poly.pdbx_strand_id
1 'polypeptide(L)'
;MAFLTKGKKEDLRKLAWEMGLSVGEDLRILDIKHLIVNSEKYEEASIKNLFTNIIEERLEKIKNDEQAAEQERKKAEQAEEEERKKAEQAADLERRKAEMDFELQKLKLQLEAKMSGVPQIKKTVNSKENSSKPYAPKRNSYDSRFDKTNQAGPTSSFNRGDKLKTDDRSDRPSVSCYGCGKPGVTKPRCPNCKPAVNKDSATFGNISLHSCSLTPNQSAVLKLAVNGIWGTACADSGASHSIAGETLYLLLQKEGANFQKTQITMSLADGHKSEVEVYTTSVVYQT
;
A
#
# COMPACT_ATOMS: atom_id res chain seq x y z
N MET A 1 -34.48 -13.74 -30.48
CA MET A 1 -33.32 -12.84 -30.79
C MET A 1 -32.71 -12.10 -29.58
N ALA A 2 -33.50 -11.47 -28.72
CA ALA A 2 -33.00 -10.59 -27.64
C ALA A 2 -32.15 -11.28 -26.56
N PHE A 3 -32.20 -12.62 -26.43
CA PHE A 3 -31.40 -13.34 -25.44
C PHE A 3 -29.93 -13.52 -25.85
N LEU A 4 -29.63 -13.57 -27.17
CA LEU A 4 -28.27 -13.70 -27.70
C LEU A 4 -27.41 -12.45 -27.48
N THR A 5 -27.97 -11.34 -26.98
CA THR A 5 -27.21 -10.13 -26.62
C THR A 5 -26.60 -10.22 -25.22
N LYS A 6 -27.03 -11.17 -24.38
CA LYS A 6 -26.57 -11.29 -22.99
C LYS A 6 -25.17 -11.91 -22.84
N GLY A 7 -24.73 -12.69 -23.83
CA GLY A 7 -23.43 -13.36 -23.81
C GLY A 7 -22.34 -12.62 -24.57
N LYS A 8 -21.08 -12.97 -24.28
CA LYS A 8 -19.89 -12.51 -25.01
C LYS A 8 -19.73 -13.29 -26.32
N LYS A 9 -18.80 -12.84 -27.17
CA LYS A 9 -18.44 -13.51 -28.44
C LYS A 9 -18.07 -14.99 -28.22
N GLU A 10 -17.35 -15.29 -27.15
CA GLU A 10 -16.96 -16.67 -26.78
C GLU A 10 -18.17 -17.56 -26.48
N ASP A 11 -19.17 -17.06 -25.74
CA ASP A 11 -20.38 -17.82 -25.42
C ASP A 11 -21.16 -18.16 -26.70
N LEU A 12 -21.24 -17.21 -27.64
CA LEU A 12 -21.90 -17.40 -28.93
C LEU A 12 -21.15 -18.38 -29.83
N ARG A 13 -19.81 -18.41 -29.77
CA ARG A 13 -18.98 -19.40 -30.48
C ARG A 13 -19.18 -20.80 -29.91
N LYS A 14 -19.20 -20.94 -28.58
CA LYS A 14 -19.50 -22.22 -27.91
C LYS A 14 -20.88 -22.73 -28.28
N LEU A 15 -21.89 -21.86 -28.23
CA LEU A 15 -23.25 -22.20 -28.63
C LEU A 15 -23.31 -22.69 -30.08
N ALA A 16 -22.66 -21.97 -31.01
CA ALA A 16 -22.62 -22.37 -32.41
C ALA A 16 -21.92 -23.73 -32.60
N TRP A 17 -20.84 -23.98 -31.87
CA TRP A 17 -20.15 -25.27 -31.88
C TRP A 17 -21.03 -26.43 -31.37
N GLU A 18 -21.77 -26.21 -30.29
CA GLU A 18 -22.72 -27.21 -29.76
C GLU A 18 -23.89 -27.49 -30.71
N MET A 19 -24.26 -26.52 -31.54
CA MET A 19 -25.22 -26.70 -32.64
C MET A 19 -24.61 -27.43 -33.86
N GLY A 20 -23.30 -27.70 -33.85
CA GLY A 20 -22.55 -28.29 -34.96
C GLY A 20 -22.21 -27.31 -36.08
N LEU A 21 -22.22 -26.01 -35.80
CA LEU A 21 -21.85 -24.95 -36.74
C LEU A 21 -20.35 -24.62 -36.57
N SER A 22 -19.62 -24.55 -37.68
CA SER A 22 -18.23 -24.11 -37.67
C SER A 22 -18.15 -22.58 -37.69
N VAL A 23 -17.59 -21.99 -36.63
CA VAL A 23 -17.45 -20.54 -36.49
C VAL A 23 -15.98 -20.16 -36.34
N GLY A 24 -15.44 -19.50 -37.38
CA GLY A 24 -14.09 -18.93 -37.39
C GLY A 24 -13.88 -17.84 -36.33
N GLU A 25 -12.63 -17.66 -35.91
CA GLU A 25 -12.23 -16.72 -34.84
C GLU A 25 -12.53 -15.26 -35.16
N ASP A 26 -12.50 -14.91 -36.44
CA ASP A 26 -12.64 -13.53 -36.92
C ASP A 26 -14.08 -13.10 -37.19
N LEU A 27 -15.05 -14.02 -37.14
CA LEU A 27 -16.44 -13.69 -37.42
C LEU A 27 -16.97 -12.64 -36.43
N ARG A 28 -17.71 -11.65 -36.93
CA ARG A 28 -18.30 -10.61 -36.07
C ARG A 28 -19.45 -11.21 -35.28
N ILE A 29 -19.71 -10.66 -34.10
CA ILE A 29 -20.80 -11.11 -33.21
C ILE A 29 -22.15 -11.18 -33.95
N LEU A 30 -22.42 -10.21 -34.83
CA LEU A 30 -23.64 -10.19 -35.65
C LEU A 30 -23.71 -11.36 -36.62
N ASP A 31 -22.60 -11.66 -37.31
CA ASP A 31 -22.54 -12.74 -38.30
C ASP A 31 -22.74 -14.10 -37.60
N ILE A 32 -22.20 -14.29 -36.39
CA ILE A 32 -22.40 -15.48 -35.57
C ILE A 32 -23.88 -15.63 -35.15
N LYS A 33 -24.52 -14.53 -34.73
CA LYS A 33 -25.95 -14.54 -34.37
C LYS A 33 -26.82 -14.91 -35.56
N HIS A 34 -26.51 -14.38 -36.74
CA HIS A 34 -27.24 -14.72 -37.96
C HIS A 34 -27.06 -16.20 -38.33
N LEU A 35 -25.85 -16.76 -38.21
CA LEU A 35 -25.60 -18.19 -38.44
C LEU A 35 -26.42 -19.09 -37.51
N ILE A 36 -26.51 -18.73 -36.22
CA ILE A 36 -27.30 -19.49 -35.24
C ILE A 36 -28.79 -19.46 -35.60
N VAL A 37 -29.32 -18.28 -35.91
CA VAL A 37 -30.76 -18.07 -36.15
C VAL A 37 -31.21 -18.64 -37.50
N ASN A 38 -30.33 -18.63 -38.51
CA ASN A 38 -30.62 -19.18 -39.82
C ASN A 38 -30.38 -20.70 -39.92
N SER A 39 -29.95 -21.35 -38.83
CA SER A 39 -29.74 -22.79 -38.80
C SER A 39 -31.07 -23.55 -38.82
N GLU A 40 -31.13 -24.65 -39.58
CA GLU A 40 -32.28 -25.56 -39.59
C GLU A 40 -32.58 -26.18 -38.22
N LYS A 41 -31.56 -26.22 -37.34
CA LYS A 41 -31.66 -26.72 -35.98
C LYS A 41 -32.04 -25.63 -34.97
N TYR A 42 -32.49 -24.46 -35.44
CA TYR A 42 -32.85 -23.37 -34.56
C TYR A 42 -34.22 -23.60 -33.89
N GLU A 43 -34.19 -23.94 -32.60
CA GLU A 43 -35.35 -23.95 -31.73
C GLU A 43 -35.14 -22.97 -30.57
N GLU A 44 -35.94 -21.91 -30.50
CA GLU A 44 -35.69 -20.77 -29.60
C GLU A 44 -35.65 -21.17 -28.11
N ALA A 45 -36.51 -22.07 -27.66
CA ALA A 45 -36.54 -22.51 -26.27
C ALA A 45 -35.30 -23.33 -25.90
N SER A 46 -34.96 -24.32 -26.73
CA SER A 46 -33.80 -25.19 -26.56
C SER A 46 -32.48 -24.42 -26.60
N ILE A 47 -32.34 -23.50 -27.56
CA ILE A 47 -31.14 -22.66 -27.70
C ILE A 47 -31.02 -21.65 -26.56
N LYS A 48 -32.14 -21.09 -26.09
CA LYS A 48 -32.11 -20.18 -24.95
C LYS A 48 -31.65 -20.88 -23.68
N ASN A 49 -32.11 -22.11 -23.44
CA ASN A 49 -31.68 -22.91 -22.28
C ASN A 49 -30.19 -23.25 -22.39
N LEU A 50 -29.76 -23.74 -23.55
CA LEU A 50 -28.35 -24.07 -23.82
C LEU A 50 -27.43 -22.85 -23.62
N PHE A 51 -27.81 -21.71 -24.19
CA PHE A 51 -27.04 -20.46 -24.05
C PHE A 51 -27.00 -19.93 -22.62
N THR A 52 -28.09 -20.11 -21.87
CA THR A 52 -28.14 -19.73 -20.45
C THR A 52 -27.16 -20.57 -19.64
N ASN A 53 -27.13 -21.89 -19.86
CA ASN A 53 -26.18 -22.79 -19.20
C ASN A 53 -24.73 -22.42 -19.52
N ILE A 54 -24.39 -22.11 -20.78
CA ILE A 54 -23.03 -21.69 -21.17
C ILE A 54 -22.61 -20.40 -20.42
N ILE A 55 -23.54 -19.44 -20.32
CA ILE A 55 -23.27 -18.19 -19.60
C ILE A 55 -23.09 -18.45 -18.11
N GLU A 56 -23.96 -19.26 -17.51
CA GLU A 56 -23.91 -19.64 -16.10
C GLU A 56 -22.61 -20.36 -15.76
N GLU A 57 -22.21 -21.37 -16.54
CA GLU A 57 -20.96 -22.10 -16.35
C GLU A 57 -19.74 -21.15 -16.34
N ARG A 58 -19.70 -20.20 -17.28
CA ARG A 58 -18.62 -19.20 -17.30
C ARG A 58 -18.63 -18.32 -16.05
N LEU A 59 -19.80 -17.88 -15.60
CA LEU A 59 -19.92 -17.04 -14.40
C LEU A 59 -19.55 -17.81 -13.14
N GLU A 60 -19.94 -19.08 -13.04
CA GLU A 60 -19.55 -19.98 -11.95
C GLU A 60 -18.05 -20.23 -11.94
N LYS A 61 -17.43 -20.45 -13.10
CA LYS A 61 -15.97 -20.58 -13.19
C LYS A 61 -15.26 -19.34 -12.67
N ILE A 62 -15.69 -18.14 -13.08
CA ILE A 62 -15.12 -16.88 -12.60
C ILE A 62 -15.27 -16.77 -11.08
N LYS A 63 -16.47 -17.06 -10.54
CA LYS A 63 -16.71 -17.03 -9.09
C LYS A 63 -15.85 -18.04 -8.33
N ASN A 64 -15.70 -19.24 -8.86
CA ASN A 64 -14.89 -20.29 -8.24
C ASN A 64 -13.40 -19.92 -8.26
N ASP A 65 -12.92 -19.35 -9.36
CA ASP A 65 -11.52 -18.87 -9.48
C ASP A 65 -11.27 -17.70 -8.52
N GLU A 66 -12.21 -16.76 -8.40
CA GLU A 66 -12.17 -15.66 -7.42
C GLU A 66 -12.16 -16.18 -5.97
N GLN A 67 -13.05 -17.13 -5.66
CA GLN A 67 -13.13 -17.75 -4.33
C GLN A 67 -11.86 -18.56 -4.00
N ALA A 68 -11.32 -19.31 -4.96
CA ALA A 68 -10.08 -20.06 -4.79
C ALA A 68 -8.90 -19.12 -4.51
N ALA A 69 -8.79 -18.03 -5.28
CA ALA A 69 -7.75 -17.03 -5.07
C ALA A 69 -7.88 -16.32 -3.70
N GLU A 70 -9.11 -16.04 -3.24
CA GLU A 70 -9.34 -15.47 -1.92
C GLU A 70 -9.00 -16.46 -0.80
N GLN A 71 -9.38 -17.74 -0.94
CA GLN A 71 -9.03 -18.78 0.01
C GLN A 71 -7.52 -19.02 0.10
N GLU A 72 -6.81 -18.97 -1.03
CA GLU A 72 -5.36 -19.11 -1.07
C GLU A 72 -4.68 -17.94 -0.35
N ARG A 73 -5.14 -16.70 -0.57
CA ARG A 73 -4.65 -15.52 0.16
C ARG A 73 -4.87 -15.64 1.67
N LYS A 74 -6.07 -16.05 2.09
CA LYS A 74 -6.39 -16.26 3.52
C LYS A 74 -5.53 -17.35 4.15
N LYS A 75 -5.27 -18.45 3.43
CA LYS A 75 -4.39 -19.52 3.90
C LYS A 75 -2.93 -19.06 4.01
N ALA A 76 -2.45 -18.28 3.05
CA ALA A 76 -1.10 -17.72 3.09
C ALA A 76 -0.92 -16.74 4.26
N GLU A 77 -1.88 -15.85 4.49
CA GLU A 77 -1.88 -14.91 5.62
C GLU A 77 -1.90 -15.65 6.97
N GLN A 78 -2.74 -16.68 7.10
CA GLN A 78 -2.78 -17.52 8.31
C GLN A 78 -1.47 -18.28 8.55
N ALA A 79 -0.84 -18.80 7.49
CA ALA A 79 0.43 -19.49 7.59
C ALA A 79 1.56 -18.54 8.03
N GLU A 80 1.60 -17.32 7.49
CA GLU A 80 2.56 -16.28 7.88
C GLU A 80 2.36 -15.86 9.35
N GLU A 81 1.10 -15.68 9.78
CA GLU A 81 0.81 -15.34 11.18
C GLU A 81 1.20 -16.48 12.15
N GLU A 82 0.94 -17.73 11.77
CA GLU A 82 1.34 -18.90 12.55
C GLU A 82 2.87 -19.03 12.64
N GLU A 83 3.58 -18.79 11.53
CA GLU A 83 5.05 -18.77 11.51
C GLU A 83 5.59 -17.67 12.40
N ARG A 84 5.03 -16.46 12.34
CA ARG A 84 5.41 -15.34 13.19
C ARG A 84 5.20 -15.65 14.68
N LYS A 85 4.08 -16.27 15.04
CA LYS A 85 3.80 -16.73 16.41
C LYS A 85 4.79 -17.79 16.88
N LYS A 86 5.14 -18.75 16.02
CA LYS A 86 6.16 -19.78 16.34
C LYS A 86 7.54 -19.16 16.52
N ALA A 87 7.93 -18.24 15.66
CA ALA A 87 9.22 -17.53 15.77
C ALA A 87 9.30 -16.69 17.05
N GLU A 88 8.22 -15.98 17.41
CA GLU A 88 8.13 -15.23 18.66
C GLU A 88 8.25 -16.13 19.89
N GLN A 89 7.51 -17.25 19.92
CA GLN A 89 7.61 -18.23 21.01
C GLN A 89 9.00 -18.87 21.11
N ALA A 90 9.65 -19.13 19.98
CA ALA A 90 11.00 -19.68 19.94
C ALA A 90 12.03 -18.68 20.50
N ALA A 91 11.92 -17.40 20.12
CA ALA A 91 12.78 -16.33 20.63
C ALA A 91 12.61 -16.12 22.14
N ASP A 92 11.37 -16.16 22.64
CA ASP A 92 11.08 -16.07 24.07
C ASP A 92 11.65 -17.26 24.86
N LEU A 93 11.54 -18.48 24.31
CA LEU A 93 12.12 -19.67 24.92
C LEU A 93 13.65 -19.60 24.95
N GLU A 94 14.27 -19.12 23.87
CA GLU A 94 15.72 -18.95 23.79
C GLU A 94 16.21 -17.91 24.81
N ARG A 95 15.49 -16.78 24.94
CA ARG A 95 15.80 -15.77 25.95
C ARG A 95 15.74 -16.34 27.37
N ARG A 96 14.71 -17.13 27.70
CA ARG A 96 14.60 -17.80 29.01
C ARG A 96 15.72 -18.81 29.25
N LYS A 97 16.14 -19.55 28.21
CA LYS A 97 17.29 -20.47 28.30
C LYS A 97 18.58 -19.69 28.58
N ALA A 98 18.83 -18.60 27.87
CA ALA A 98 20.01 -17.77 28.07
C ALA A 98 20.06 -17.14 29.48
N GLU A 99 18.91 -16.70 30.00
CA GLU A 99 18.80 -16.20 31.38
C GLU A 99 19.15 -17.29 32.40
N MET A 100 18.61 -18.50 32.23
CA MET A 100 18.91 -19.65 33.10
C MET A 100 20.39 -20.07 33.02
N ASP A 101 20.97 -20.07 31.82
CA ASP A 101 22.38 -20.42 31.62
C ASP A 101 23.32 -19.41 32.28
N PHE A 102 22.98 -18.11 32.20
CA PHE A 102 23.72 -17.06 32.89
C PHE A 102 23.67 -17.22 34.42
N GLU A 103 22.50 -17.51 34.99
CA GLU A 103 22.38 -17.79 36.43
C GLU A 103 23.18 -19.01 36.86
N LEU A 104 23.15 -20.09 36.07
CA LEU A 104 23.92 -21.29 36.33
C LEU A 104 25.43 -21.01 36.33
N GLN A 105 25.91 -20.22 35.37
CA GLN A 105 27.31 -19.84 35.28
C GLN A 105 27.75 -18.98 36.47
N LYS A 106 26.91 -18.04 36.91
CA LYS A 106 27.14 -17.25 38.12
C LYS A 106 27.23 -18.14 39.37
N LEU A 107 26.35 -19.13 39.48
CA LEU A 107 26.36 -20.08 40.60
C LEU A 107 27.64 -20.94 40.61
N LYS A 108 28.07 -21.44 39.44
CA LYS A 108 29.33 -22.19 39.30
C LYS A 108 30.53 -21.38 39.77
N LEU A 109 30.65 -20.13 39.32
CA LEU A 109 31.73 -19.23 39.75
C LEU A 109 31.71 -18.95 41.26
N GLN A 110 30.53 -18.82 41.87
CA GLN A 110 30.43 -18.65 43.32
C GLN A 110 30.85 -19.90 44.09
N LEU A 111 30.52 -21.09 43.59
CA LEU A 111 30.97 -22.35 44.18
C LEU A 111 32.47 -22.53 44.02
N GLU A 112 33.02 -22.26 42.84
CA GLU A 112 34.47 -22.29 42.58
C GLU A 112 35.23 -21.32 43.50
N ALA A 113 34.74 -20.09 43.67
CA ALA A 113 35.34 -19.11 44.58
C ALA A 113 35.28 -19.52 46.06
N LYS A 114 34.26 -20.30 46.46
CA LYS A 114 34.15 -20.88 47.81
C LYS A 114 35.06 -22.11 47.97
N MET A 115 35.26 -22.89 46.91
CA MET A 115 36.16 -24.05 46.91
C MET A 115 37.64 -23.65 46.85
N SER A 116 37.99 -22.48 46.30
CA SER A 116 39.37 -21.99 46.21
C SER A 116 39.91 -21.31 47.48
N GLY A 117 39.16 -21.29 48.60
CA GLY A 117 39.69 -21.00 49.94
C GLY A 117 40.49 -19.69 50.11
N VAL A 118 40.05 -18.57 49.54
CA VAL A 118 40.75 -17.28 49.70
C VAL A 118 40.38 -16.63 51.05
N PRO A 119 41.35 -16.19 51.89
CA PRO A 119 41.06 -15.55 53.17
C PRO A 119 40.38 -14.19 53.00
N GLN A 120 39.31 -13.95 53.76
CA GLN A 120 38.65 -12.65 53.87
C GLN A 120 39.57 -11.62 54.54
N ILE A 121 40.15 -10.69 53.77
CA ILE A 121 40.93 -9.57 54.31
C ILE A 121 39.97 -8.54 54.93
N LYS A 122 39.98 -8.43 56.26
CA LYS A 122 39.36 -7.33 57.00
C LYS A 122 40.12 -6.04 56.68
N LYS A 123 39.48 -5.09 55.98
CA LYS A 123 40.03 -3.73 55.82
C LYS A 123 39.61 -2.87 57.01
N THR A 124 40.57 -2.48 57.83
CA THR A 124 40.48 -1.36 58.77
C THR A 124 41.19 -0.14 58.19
N VAL A 125 40.70 1.03 58.62
CA VAL A 125 41.33 2.38 58.66
C VAL A 125 40.92 3.40 57.57
N ASN A 126 40.25 4.45 58.07
CA ASN A 126 40.03 5.81 57.53
C ASN A 126 41.37 6.49 57.16
N SER A 127 41.50 7.35 56.15
CA SER A 127 40.95 8.71 56.12
C SER A 127 41.34 9.42 54.81
N LYS A 128 40.41 10.21 54.27
CA LYS A 128 40.56 11.45 53.48
C LYS A 128 41.52 11.45 52.27
N GLU A 129 40.94 11.52 51.07
CA GLU A 129 40.98 12.72 50.22
C GLU A 129 40.12 12.60 48.94
N ASN A 130 39.50 13.73 48.59
CA ASN A 130 38.88 14.13 47.31
C ASN A 130 37.80 13.25 46.65
N SER A 131 36.56 13.62 46.97
CA SER A 131 35.34 13.34 46.21
C SER A 131 35.41 13.90 44.79
N SER A 132 35.69 13.04 43.81
CA SER A 132 35.19 13.19 42.45
C SER A 132 34.21 12.04 42.16
N LYS A 133 32.93 12.39 41.96
CA LYS A 133 31.84 11.45 41.70
C LYS A 133 32.07 10.70 40.38
N PRO A 134 32.05 9.36 40.35
CA PRO A 134 31.79 8.64 39.11
C PRO A 134 30.30 8.73 38.78
N TYR A 135 30.01 9.14 37.55
CA TYR A 135 28.66 9.21 36.99
C TYR A 135 27.91 7.89 37.16
N ALA A 136 26.79 7.95 37.90
CA ALA A 136 25.77 6.92 37.84
C ALA A 136 25.07 6.99 36.47
N PRO A 137 24.83 5.87 35.77
CA PRO A 137 23.93 5.90 34.63
C PRO A 137 22.52 6.17 35.14
N LYS A 138 21.98 7.35 34.80
CA LYS A 138 20.57 7.67 34.97
C LYS A 138 19.76 6.65 34.17
N ARG A 139 18.98 5.82 34.86
CA ARG A 139 17.83 5.14 34.26
C ARG A 139 16.84 6.22 33.84
N ASN A 140 16.82 6.57 32.56
CA ASN A 140 15.67 7.26 32.00
C ASN A 140 14.57 6.21 31.80
N SER A 141 13.64 6.24 32.75
CA SER A 141 12.29 5.72 32.63
C SER A 141 11.65 6.31 31.36
N TYR A 142 11.45 5.47 30.34
CA TYR A 142 10.57 5.82 29.23
C TYR A 142 9.14 5.80 29.78
N ASP A 143 8.63 6.98 30.06
CA ASP A 143 7.25 7.26 30.41
C ASP A 143 6.37 6.92 29.20
N SER A 144 5.77 5.72 29.24
CA SER A 144 4.70 5.29 28.35
C SER A 144 3.40 5.99 28.74
N ARG A 145 3.25 7.26 28.35
CA ARG A 145 1.94 7.94 28.29
C ARG A 145 1.31 7.72 26.92
N PHE A 146 0.80 6.51 26.75
CA PHE A 146 -0.25 6.19 25.80
C PHE A 146 -1.58 6.44 26.54
N ASP A 147 -2.15 7.63 26.36
CA ASP A 147 -3.44 7.96 26.99
C ASP A 147 -4.56 7.25 26.21
N LYS A 148 -5.01 6.13 26.78
CA LYS A 148 -6.26 5.47 26.44
C LYS A 148 -7.39 6.24 27.12
N THR A 149 -8.22 6.92 26.35
CA THR A 149 -9.60 7.18 26.77
C THR A 149 -10.55 6.41 25.85
N ASN A 150 -10.97 5.25 26.35
CA ASN A 150 -12.20 4.60 25.93
C ASN A 150 -13.38 5.36 26.57
N GLN A 151 -14.34 5.79 25.77
CA GLN A 151 -15.75 5.81 26.21
C GLN A 151 -16.61 5.16 25.14
N ALA A 152 -17.53 4.32 25.62
CA ALA A 152 -18.28 3.34 24.89
C ALA A 152 -19.65 3.88 24.40
N GLY A 153 -20.02 3.46 23.18
CA GLY A 153 -21.39 3.15 22.74
C GLY A 153 -22.34 4.30 22.39
N PRO A 154 -23.49 4.03 21.70
CA PRO A 154 -24.05 2.72 21.39
C PRO A 154 -24.35 2.46 19.89
N THR A 155 -24.64 1.20 19.62
CA THR A 155 -25.29 0.66 18.41
C THR A 155 -26.68 1.27 18.20
N SER A 156 -27.00 1.67 16.96
CA SER A 156 -28.39 1.69 16.48
C SER A 156 -28.43 1.41 14.97
N SER A 157 -29.00 0.27 14.61
CA SER A 157 -29.64 -0.03 13.34
C SER A 157 -30.63 1.09 12.95
N PHE A 158 -30.78 1.41 11.65
CA PHE A 158 -32.05 1.61 10.91
C PHE A 158 -31.81 2.21 9.50
N ASN A 159 -32.84 2.07 8.68
CA ASN A 159 -32.85 2.01 7.21
C ASN A 159 -32.81 3.33 6.43
N ARG A 160 -32.62 3.16 5.10
CA ARG A 160 -32.88 4.05 3.94
C ARG A 160 -34.00 5.08 4.15
N GLY A 161 -33.78 6.31 3.65
CA GLY A 161 -34.84 7.29 3.38
C GLY A 161 -34.30 8.70 3.11
N ASP A 162 -34.79 9.31 2.03
CA ASP A 162 -34.40 10.61 1.45
C ASP A 162 -34.33 11.81 2.41
N LYS A 163 -33.41 12.74 2.11
CA LYS A 163 -33.76 14.14 1.77
C LYS A 163 -32.51 14.95 1.40
N LEU A 164 -32.51 15.48 0.18
CA LEU A 164 -31.69 16.61 -0.27
C LEU A 164 -31.71 17.72 0.78
N LYS A 165 -30.54 18.05 1.33
CA LYS A 165 -30.27 19.35 1.95
C LYS A 165 -29.27 20.08 1.08
N THR A 166 -29.69 21.25 0.62
CA THR A 166 -28.87 22.23 -0.08
C THR A 166 -27.88 22.81 0.91
N ASP A 167 -26.67 22.26 0.95
CA ASP A 167 -25.58 22.85 1.72
C ASP A 167 -25.11 24.14 1.06
N ASP A 168 -25.10 25.18 1.88
CA ASP A 168 -24.64 26.53 1.59
C ASP A 168 -23.22 26.49 0.98
N ARG A 169 -23.05 27.12 -0.19
CA ARG A 169 -21.88 27.00 -1.07
C ARG A 169 -20.76 27.98 -0.73
N SER A 170 -20.70 28.48 0.50
CA SER A 170 -19.81 29.57 0.90
C SER A 170 -18.48 29.12 1.52
N ASP A 171 -18.37 27.87 1.99
CA ASP A 171 -17.17 27.38 2.72
C ASP A 171 -16.29 26.36 1.97
N ARG A 172 -16.57 26.05 0.69
CA ARG A 172 -15.65 25.18 -0.07
C ARG A 172 -14.43 25.97 -0.56
N PRO A 173 -13.19 25.52 -0.30
CA PRO A 173 -12.01 26.19 -0.83
C PRO A 173 -12.13 26.27 -2.36
N SER A 174 -12.04 27.50 -2.89
CA SER A 174 -12.16 27.72 -4.33
C SER A 174 -11.05 26.94 -5.06
N VAL A 175 -11.44 26.14 -6.06
CA VAL A 175 -10.51 25.37 -6.89
C VAL A 175 -9.45 26.31 -7.46
N SER A 176 -8.17 26.06 -7.20
CA SER A 176 -7.07 26.87 -7.73
C SER A 176 -6.11 26.03 -8.58
N CYS A 177 -5.41 26.71 -9.49
CA CYS A 177 -4.46 26.06 -10.37
C CYS A 177 -3.25 25.63 -9.56
N TYR A 178 -3.03 24.32 -9.44
CA TYR A 178 -1.87 23.76 -8.74
C TYR A 178 -0.50 24.06 -9.40
N GLY A 179 -0.47 24.70 -10.58
CA GLY A 179 0.77 25.17 -11.22
C GLY A 179 1.16 26.61 -10.89
N CYS A 180 0.19 27.53 -10.79
CA CYS A 180 0.45 28.98 -10.64
C CYS A 180 -0.42 29.67 -9.59
N GLY A 181 -1.27 28.93 -8.88
CA GLY A 181 -2.15 29.46 -7.82
C GLY A 181 -3.41 30.18 -8.32
N LYS A 182 -3.65 30.30 -9.63
CA LYS A 182 -4.80 31.05 -10.16
C LYS A 182 -6.14 30.46 -9.67
N PRO A 183 -7.00 31.23 -8.99
CA PRO A 183 -8.29 30.74 -8.48
C PRO A 183 -9.30 30.49 -9.61
N GLY A 184 -10.24 29.58 -9.38
CA GLY A 184 -11.32 29.21 -10.28
C GLY A 184 -10.95 28.25 -11.43
N VAL A 185 -9.70 27.79 -11.53
CA VAL A 185 -9.22 26.97 -12.68
C VAL A 185 -8.29 25.85 -12.26
N THR A 186 -8.37 24.68 -12.90
CA THR A 186 -7.39 23.59 -12.75
C THR A 186 -6.23 23.77 -13.73
N LYS A 187 -5.03 23.23 -13.44
CA LYS A 187 -3.83 23.38 -14.32
C LYS A 187 -4.08 23.06 -15.80
N PRO A 188 -4.82 21.98 -16.19
CA PRO A 188 -5.09 21.69 -17.60
C PRO A 188 -5.93 22.75 -18.31
N ARG A 189 -6.72 23.52 -17.56
CA ARG A 189 -7.59 24.59 -18.07
C ARG A 189 -7.06 25.98 -17.73
N CYS A 190 -5.88 26.07 -17.12
CA CYS A 190 -5.33 27.34 -16.67
C CYS A 190 -4.73 28.10 -17.87
N PRO A 191 -5.19 29.31 -18.18
CA PRO A 191 -4.66 30.09 -19.30
C PRO A 191 -3.19 30.50 -19.09
N ASN A 192 -2.71 30.55 -17.84
CA ASN A 192 -1.33 30.91 -17.50
C ASN A 192 -0.36 29.72 -17.52
N CYS A 193 -0.88 28.49 -17.39
CA CYS A 193 -0.09 27.25 -17.41
C CYS A 193 -0.36 26.41 -18.66
N LYS A 194 -1.13 26.93 -19.63
CA LYS A 194 -1.25 26.27 -20.93
C LYS A 194 0.16 26.15 -21.52
N PRO A 195 0.63 24.95 -21.88
CA PRO A 195 1.83 24.87 -22.69
C PRO A 195 1.50 25.55 -24.03
N ALA A 196 2.35 26.47 -24.47
CA ALA A 196 2.43 26.75 -25.89
C ALA A 196 2.58 25.39 -26.59
N VAL A 197 1.78 25.13 -27.61
CA VAL A 197 1.90 23.91 -28.41
C VAL A 197 3.18 24.04 -29.24
N ASN A 198 4.33 23.92 -28.58
CA ASN A 198 5.61 23.69 -29.23
C ASN A 198 5.74 22.17 -29.32
N LYS A 199 5.60 21.66 -30.54
CA LYS A 199 5.89 20.28 -30.93
C LYS A 199 7.40 20.02 -30.92
N ASP A 200 8.07 20.34 -29.82
CA ASP A 200 9.45 19.95 -29.62
C ASP A 200 9.47 18.88 -28.56
N SER A 201 9.65 17.65 -29.05
CA SER A 201 9.88 16.44 -28.29
C SER A 201 11.19 16.58 -27.50
N ALA A 202 11.18 17.33 -26.42
CA ALA A 202 12.22 17.27 -25.41
C ALA A 202 11.95 16.02 -24.57
N THR A 203 12.62 14.94 -24.94
CA THR A 203 12.61 13.65 -24.24
C THR A 203 13.30 13.79 -22.88
N PHE A 204 12.60 14.38 -21.91
CA PHE A 204 13.01 14.39 -20.50
C PHE A 204 12.28 13.28 -19.77
N GLY A 205 12.68 12.02 -20.00
CA GLY A 205 12.31 10.89 -19.15
C GLY A 205 10.84 10.86 -18.74
N ASN A 206 9.93 11.20 -19.66
CA ASN A 206 8.51 11.27 -19.37
C ASN A 206 8.08 9.83 -19.07
N ILE A 207 7.99 9.45 -17.79
CA ILE A 207 7.21 8.29 -17.42
C ILE A 207 5.79 8.62 -17.85
N SER A 208 5.41 8.14 -19.02
CA SER A 208 4.06 8.27 -19.55
C SER A 208 3.14 7.43 -18.67
N LEU A 209 2.63 8.02 -17.60
CA LEU A 209 1.54 7.46 -16.79
C LEU A 209 0.22 7.34 -17.61
N HIS A 210 0.23 7.72 -18.88
CA HIS A 210 -0.87 7.55 -19.83
C HIS A 210 -1.06 6.13 -20.35
N SER A 211 -0.23 5.15 -19.95
CA SER A 211 -0.52 3.72 -20.18
C SER A 211 -1.14 3.03 -18.98
N CYS A 212 -1.71 3.77 -18.02
CA CYS A 212 -2.74 3.23 -17.13
C CYS A 212 -4.05 3.13 -17.92
N SER A 213 -4.12 2.22 -18.89
CA SER A 213 -5.40 1.72 -19.37
C SER A 213 -6.16 1.21 -18.15
N LEU A 214 -7.22 1.95 -17.80
CA LEU A 214 -8.09 1.78 -16.64
C LEU A 214 -8.37 0.30 -16.34
N THR A 215 -7.50 -0.28 -15.52
CA THR A 215 -7.78 -1.49 -14.75
C THR A 215 -7.83 -1.03 -13.29
N PRO A 216 -8.84 -1.41 -12.50
CA PRO A 216 -9.05 -0.82 -11.17
C PRO A 216 -7.93 -1.08 -10.15
N ASN A 217 -6.93 -1.90 -10.48
CA ASN A 217 -6.01 -2.50 -9.52
C ASN A 217 -4.52 -2.36 -9.86
N GLN A 218 -4.13 -1.46 -10.78
CA GLN A 218 -2.71 -1.14 -10.93
C GLN A 218 -2.33 -0.06 -9.92
N SER A 219 -1.59 -0.46 -8.88
CA SER A 219 -1.00 0.45 -7.91
C SER A 219 -0.16 1.50 -8.64
N ALA A 220 -0.36 2.78 -8.31
CA ALA A 220 0.42 3.91 -8.82
C ALA A 220 1.84 3.91 -8.23
N VAL A 221 2.53 2.78 -8.33
CA VAL A 221 3.76 2.47 -7.61
C VAL A 221 4.84 2.20 -8.65
N LEU A 222 5.86 3.04 -8.66
CA LEU A 222 6.97 3.03 -9.60
C LEU A 222 8.23 2.50 -8.90
N LYS A 223 8.96 1.60 -9.55
CA LYS A 223 10.32 1.25 -9.13
C LYS A 223 11.29 2.20 -9.82
N LEU A 224 12.13 2.87 -9.05
CA LEU A 224 13.11 3.83 -9.57
C LEU A 224 14.35 3.84 -8.69
N ALA A 225 15.48 4.24 -9.27
CA ALA A 225 16.73 4.46 -8.56
C ALA A 225 16.97 5.96 -8.37
N VAL A 226 17.25 6.40 -7.14
CA VAL A 226 17.67 7.77 -6.84
C VAL A 226 19.14 7.75 -6.46
N ASN A 227 19.99 8.44 -7.23
CA ASN A 227 21.46 8.36 -7.07
C ASN A 227 21.97 6.91 -6.99
N GLY A 228 21.41 5.99 -7.78
CA GLY A 228 21.77 4.57 -7.79
C GLY A 228 21.10 3.71 -6.70
N ILE A 229 20.34 4.32 -5.79
CA ILE A 229 19.61 3.62 -4.72
C ILE A 229 18.23 3.23 -5.22
N TRP A 230 18.02 1.94 -5.44
CA TRP A 230 16.73 1.39 -5.86
C TRP A 230 15.68 1.48 -4.75
N GLY A 231 14.51 1.96 -5.11
CA GLY A 231 13.37 2.07 -4.23
C GLY A 231 12.05 2.05 -4.99
N THR A 232 10.99 2.19 -4.21
CA THR A 232 9.62 2.18 -4.69
C THR A 232 8.98 3.52 -4.34
N ALA A 233 8.41 4.20 -5.33
CA ALA A 233 7.78 5.52 -5.19
C ALA A 233 6.30 5.46 -5.56
N CYS A 234 5.47 6.23 -4.87
CA CYS A 234 4.06 6.41 -5.24
C CYS A 234 3.93 7.61 -6.19
N ALA A 235 3.29 7.41 -7.34
CA ALA A 235 2.95 8.46 -8.28
C ALA A 235 1.65 9.16 -7.83
N ASP A 236 1.80 10.29 -7.15
CA ASP A 236 0.68 11.14 -6.74
C ASP A 236 0.58 12.37 -7.65
N SER A 237 -0.43 12.37 -8.53
CA SER A 237 -0.71 13.50 -9.43
C SER A 237 -1.18 14.78 -8.71
N GLY A 238 -1.60 14.66 -7.45
CA GLY A 238 -2.00 15.78 -6.61
C GLY A 238 -0.82 16.45 -5.89
N ALA A 239 0.34 15.80 -5.84
CA ALA A 239 1.53 16.33 -5.19
C ALA A 239 2.26 17.33 -6.10
N SER A 240 2.66 18.48 -5.55
CA SER A 240 3.48 19.47 -6.24
C SER A 240 4.98 19.19 -6.13
N HIS A 241 5.39 18.45 -5.11
CA HIS A 241 6.79 18.13 -4.80
C HIS A 241 6.92 16.65 -4.43
N SER A 242 8.05 16.04 -4.78
CA SER A 242 8.39 14.70 -4.29
C SER A 242 8.76 14.76 -2.81
N ILE A 243 8.11 13.94 -2.00
CA ILE A 243 8.38 13.82 -0.56
C ILE A 243 9.01 12.45 -0.28
N ALA A 244 10.10 12.47 0.46
CA ALA A 244 10.84 11.27 0.86
C ALA A 244 10.81 11.09 2.38
N GLY A 245 10.81 9.85 2.83
CA GLY A 245 10.94 9.51 4.25
C GLY A 245 12.38 9.64 4.77
N GLU A 246 12.53 9.55 6.09
CA GLU A 246 13.82 9.67 6.79
C GLU A 246 14.86 8.67 6.29
N THR A 247 14.46 7.45 5.94
CA THR A 247 15.39 6.40 5.45
C THR A 247 16.11 6.83 4.18
N LEU A 248 15.39 7.38 3.20
CA LEU A 248 16.02 7.83 1.95
C LEU A 248 16.90 9.06 2.20
N TYR A 249 16.48 9.96 3.09
CA TYR A 249 17.31 11.09 3.52
C TYR A 249 18.66 10.63 4.10
N LEU A 250 18.66 9.68 5.05
CA LEU A 250 19.90 9.15 5.64
C LEU A 250 20.80 8.48 4.61
N LEU A 251 20.21 7.75 3.65
CA LEU A 251 20.97 7.11 2.58
C LEU A 251 21.59 8.14 1.63
N LEU A 252 20.84 9.16 1.22
CA LEU A 252 21.35 10.24 0.38
C LEU A 252 22.45 11.05 1.07
N GLN A 253 22.35 11.26 2.39
CA GLN A 253 23.42 11.89 3.17
C GLN A 253 24.70 11.07 3.17
N LYS A 254 24.61 9.73 3.28
CA LYS A 254 25.78 8.84 3.19
C LYS A 254 26.45 8.91 1.81
N GLU A 255 25.67 9.08 0.76
CA GLU A 255 26.15 9.30 -0.61
C GLU A 255 26.65 10.74 -0.85
N GLY A 256 26.66 11.60 0.17
CA GLY A 256 27.18 12.96 0.08
C GLY A 256 26.21 13.99 -0.51
N ALA A 257 24.91 13.70 -0.55
CA ALA A 257 23.90 14.67 -0.99
C ALA A 257 23.80 15.84 0.01
N ASN A 258 23.87 17.07 -0.53
CA ASN A 258 23.72 18.28 0.26
C ASN A 258 22.25 18.66 0.39
N PHE A 259 21.81 18.91 1.61
CA PHE A 259 20.44 19.33 1.92
C PHE A 259 20.40 20.78 2.36
N GLN A 260 19.41 21.52 1.87
CA GLN A 260 19.14 22.89 2.27
C GLN A 260 17.86 22.94 3.11
N LYS A 261 17.86 23.71 4.19
CA LYS A 261 16.65 23.97 4.97
C LYS A 261 15.78 24.99 4.24
N THR A 262 14.50 24.68 4.09
CA THR A 262 13.53 25.55 3.42
C THR A 262 12.19 25.44 4.11
N GLN A 263 11.46 26.55 4.22
CA GLN A 263 10.07 26.52 4.67
C GLN A 263 9.15 26.25 3.48
N ILE A 264 8.30 25.24 3.58
CA ILE A 264 7.31 24.90 2.55
C ILE A 264 5.92 24.92 3.19
N THR A 265 4.96 25.53 2.49
CA THR A 265 3.55 25.44 2.83
C THR A 265 2.95 24.17 2.23
N MET A 266 2.56 23.23 3.09
CA MET A 266 1.85 22.01 2.69
C MET A 266 0.34 22.20 2.88
N SER A 267 -0.44 21.81 1.87
CA SER A 267 -1.90 21.74 1.95
C SER A 267 -2.31 20.27 1.82
N LEU A 268 -2.88 19.70 2.89
CA LEU A 268 -3.31 18.31 2.91
C LEU A 268 -4.75 18.16 2.40
N ALA A 269 -5.18 16.91 2.16
CA ALA A 269 -6.49 16.60 1.60
C ALA A 269 -7.67 17.00 2.51
N ASP A 270 -7.42 17.18 3.81
CA ASP A 270 -8.36 17.71 4.80
C ASP A 270 -8.53 19.24 4.72
N GLY A 271 -7.79 19.91 3.83
CA GLY A 271 -7.81 21.35 3.65
C GLY A 271 -6.92 22.11 4.62
N HIS A 272 -6.25 21.43 5.55
CA HIS A 272 -5.33 22.06 6.50
C HIS A 272 -4.07 22.55 5.77
N LYS A 273 -3.67 23.79 6.07
CA LYS A 273 -2.44 24.38 5.59
C LYS A 273 -1.45 24.52 6.73
N SER A 274 -0.29 23.88 6.61
CA SER A 274 0.80 24.01 7.57
C SER A 274 2.04 24.57 6.87
N GLU A 275 2.74 25.45 7.55
CA GLU A 275 4.10 25.86 7.17
C GLU A 275 5.08 24.99 7.94
N VAL A 276 5.91 24.25 7.20
CA VAL A 276 6.82 23.25 7.77
C VAL A 276 8.22 23.52 7.27
N GLU A 277 9.19 23.52 8.19
CA GLU A 277 10.61 23.51 7.83
C GLU A 277 11.00 22.12 7.34
N VAL A 278 11.52 22.03 6.12
CA VAL A 278 11.92 20.78 5.48
C VAL A 278 13.33 20.88 4.91
N TYR A 279 13.94 19.72 4.68
CA TYR A 279 15.22 19.60 4.00
C TYR A 279 15.00 19.26 2.53
N THR A 280 15.50 20.12 1.64
CA THR A 280 15.37 19.96 0.19
C THR A 280 16.72 19.66 -0.44
N THR A 281 16.70 18.85 -1.50
CA THR A 281 17.88 18.55 -2.31
C THR A 281 17.45 18.24 -3.75
N SER A 282 18.38 18.32 -4.70
CA SER A 282 18.16 17.89 -6.07
C SER A 282 18.91 16.59 -6.32
N VAL A 283 18.23 15.61 -6.89
CA VAL A 283 18.76 14.27 -7.13
C VAL A 283 18.59 13.89 -8.60
N VAL A 284 19.43 12.96 -9.06
CA VAL A 284 19.28 12.33 -10.36
C VAL A 284 18.56 11.01 -10.14
N TYR A 285 17.52 10.74 -10.93
CA TYR A 285 16.81 9.47 -10.90
C TYR A 285 16.98 8.70 -12.20
N GLN A 286 16.87 7.39 -12.10
CA GLN A 286 16.88 6.43 -13.20
C GLN A 286 15.67 5.50 -13.04
N THR A 287 15.01 5.18 -14.15
CA THR A 287 13.82 4.32 -14.19
C THR A 287 14.12 3.06 -14.98
#